data_AF-A0AB73LKP5-F1
#
_entry.id   AF-A0AB73LKP5-F1
#
_cell.length_a   1.000
_cell.length_b   1.000
_cell.length_c   1.000
_cell.angle_alpha   90.00
_cell.angle_beta   90.00
_cell.angle_gamma   90.00
#
_symmetry.space_group_name_H-M   'P 1'
#
loop_
_entity.id
_entity.type
_entity.pdbx_description
1 polymer ?
#
loop_
_entity_poly.entity_id
_entity_poly.type
_entity_poly.pdbx_seq_one_letter_code
_entity_poly.pdbx_strand_id
1 'polypeptide(L)'
;MIILRALIVFEILVFGNLLLAQQTIQKSESDLEKKVAEKVKKIRELSGMSEMFHFELPGRSFAEPILKLEKMRMVVIPFLLPYLSDTSETLAERVHGNGHQRAVIVNEYIGYIINRIADHTFYLPGKTDEDDGISLGDHGLVDMDRIRAFQTLVANWYQKNKDKSFEERKLDDLYDGFHTNRFAACYWLGESKREKYRLPLENKIKELFKGDSDTLKDSEMVGCATALGKIGNPKSAKILRKVANHLSYDYSGRERVRWNHTPNIYELFSVHEALAKLGHKKEALVRLNELKKDYLEEMDGDNQKEFLENLRKAKKW
;
A
#
# COMPACT_ATOMS: atom_id res chain seq x y z
N MET A 1 -61.64 -15.34 -10.00
CA MET A 1 -61.63 -14.70 -8.66
C MET A 1 -60.53 -15.23 -7.73
N ILE A 2 -60.29 -16.55 -7.69
CA ILE A 2 -59.26 -17.17 -6.85
C ILE A 2 -57.83 -16.73 -7.24
N ILE A 3 -57.53 -16.69 -8.54
CA ILE A 3 -56.21 -16.29 -9.06
C ILE A 3 -55.87 -14.82 -8.72
N LEU A 4 -56.86 -13.92 -8.84
CA LEU A 4 -56.68 -12.50 -8.50
C LEU A 4 -56.42 -12.31 -6.99
N ARG A 5 -57.10 -13.08 -6.13
CA ARG A 5 -56.86 -13.04 -4.68
C ARG A 5 -55.49 -13.60 -4.31
N ALA A 6 -55.04 -14.66 -4.99
CA ALA A 6 -53.70 -15.23 -4.77
C ALA A 6 -52.59 -14.25 -5.18
N LEU A 7 -52.76 -13.52 -6.29
CA LEU A 7 -51.82 -12.48 -6.72
C LEU A 7 -51.73 -11.31 -5.73
N ILE A 8 -52.86 -10.82 -5.22
CA ILE A 8 -52.89 -9.75 -4.21
C ILE A 8 -52.19 -10.20 -2.91
N VAL A 9 -52.42 -11.43 -2.46
CA VAL A 9 -51.76 -11.98 -1.26
C VAL A 9 -50.25 -12.12 -1.48
N PHE A 10 -49.83 -12.55 -2.67
CA PHE A 10 -48.41 -12.68 -3.03
C PHE A 10 -47.70 -11.32 -3.04
N GLU A 11 -48.32 -10.30 -3.65
CA GLU A 11 -47.78 -8.93 -3.66
C GLU A 11 -47.64 -8.36 -2.24
N ILE A 12 -48.67 -8.49 -1.39
CA ILE A 12 -48.61 -8.03 0.01
C ILE A 12 -47.47 -8.71 0.78
N LEU A 13 -47.25 -10.02 0.55
CA LEU A 13 -46.15 -10.78 1.15
C LEU A 13 -44.77 -10.29 0.69
N VAL A 14 -44.62 -10.01 -0.60
CA VAL A 14 -43.36 -9.47 -1.16
C VAL A 14 -43.08 -8.07 -0.62
N PHE A 15 -44.07 -7.17 -0.62
CA PHE A 15 -43.92 -5.81 -0.08
C PHE A 15 -43.68 -5.81 1.44
N GLY A 16 -44.36 -6.67 2.20
CA GLY A 16 -44.16 -6.81 3.65
C GLY A 16 -42.74 -7.27 3.99
N ASN A 17 -42.22 -8.27 3.27
CA ASN A 17 -40.84 -8.72 3.45
C ASN A 17 -39.81 -7.66 3.04
N LEU A 18 -40.08 -6.88 1.98
CA LEU A 18 -39.22 -5.78 1.55
C LEU A 18 -39.16 -4.66 2.60
N LEU A 19 -40.30 -4.29 3.20
CA LEU A 19 -40.38 -3.27 4.24
C LEU A 19 -39.65 -3.71 5.51
N LEU A 20 -39.82 -4.97 5.94
CA LEU A 20 -39.10 -5.54 7.08
C LEU A 20 -37.58 -5.58 6.83
N ALA A 21 -37.15 -5.91 5.62
CA ALA A 21 -35.75 -5.89 5.23
C ALA A 21 -35.17 -4.47 5.30
N GLN A 22 -35.89 -3.46 4.77
CA GLN A 22 -35.48 -2.05 4.86
C GLN A 22 -35.38 -1.56 6.32
N GLN A 23 -36.37 -1.87 7.17
CA GLN A 23 -36.33 -1.51 8.59
C GLN A 23 -35.16 -2.18 9.32
N THR A 24 -34.88 -3.45 9.01
CA THR A 24 -33.76 -4.19 9.60
C THR A 24 -32.42 -3.59 9.19
N ILE A 25 -32.26 -3.21 7.92
CA ILE A 25 -31.07 -2.53 7.40
C ILE A 25 -30.88 -1.19 8.13
N GLN A 26 -31.89 -0.33 8.17
CA GLN A 26 -31.81 0.98 8.86
C GLN A 26 -31.45 0.86 10.34
N LYS A 27 -32.04 -0.12 11.04
CA LYS A 27 -31.71 -0.37 12.46
C LYS A 27 -30.25 -0.79 12.61
N SER A 28 -29.77 -1.67 11.73
CA SER A 28 -28.37 -2.13 11.77
C SER A 28 -27.37 -1.00 11.48
N GLU A 29 -27.70 -0.09 10.56
CA GLU A 29 -26.89 1.11 10.27
C GLU A 29 -26.86 2.07 11.46
N SER A 30 -28.01 2.34 12.09
CA SER A 30 -28.08 3.19 13.29
C SER A 30 -27.29 2.60 14.47
N ASP A 31 -27.36 1.29 14.67
CA ASP A 31 -26.60 0.60 15.71
C ASP A 31 -25.09 0.64 15.43
N LEU A 32 -24.69 0.58 14.15
CA LEU A 32 -23.29 0.71 13.75
C LEU A 32 -22.78 2.15 13.93
N GLU A 33 -23.56 3.14 13.52
CA GLU A 33 -23.25 4.57 13.71
C GLU A 33 -23.03 4.89 15.19
N LYS A 34 -23.93 4.44 16.07
CA LYS A 34 -23.78 4.61 17.53
C LYS A 34 -22.50 3.97 18.06
N LYS A 35 -22.17 2.75 17.60
CA LYS A 35 -20.94 2.06 18.01
C LYS A 35 -19.71 2.84 17.54
N VAL A 36 -19.69 3.33 16.31
CA VAL A 36 -18.59 4.14 15.77
C VAL A 36 -18.44 5.43 16.57
N ALA A 37 -19.53 6.16 16.82
CA ALA A 37 -19.53 7.38 17.62
C ALA A 37 -18.98 7.16 19.04
N GLU A 38 -19.35 6.06 19.70
CA GLU A 38 -18.82 5.70 21.02
C GLU A 38 -17.30 5.47 20.98
N LYS A 39 -16.77 4.83 19.93
CA LYS A 39 -15.32 4.61 19.78
C LYS A 39 -14.58 5.90 19.45
N VAL A 40 -15.14 6.76 18.62
CA VAL A 40 -14.53 8.07 18.32
C VAL A 40 -14.50 8.96 19.57
N LYS A 41 -15.53 8.91 20.42
CA LYS A 41 -15.49 9.59 21.73
C LYS A 41 -14.31 9.11 22.57
N LYS A 42 -14.06 7.81 22.63
CA LYS A 42 -12.90 7.24 23.36
C LYS A 42 -11.56 7.59 22.71
N ILE A 43 -11.52 7.82 21.40
CA ILE A 43 -10.32 8.29 20.69
C ILE A 43 -9.94 9.71 21.15
N ARG A 44 -10.93 10.59 21.35
CA ARG A 44 -10.69 11.95 21.90
C ARG A 44 -10.00 11.92 23.26
N GLU A 45 -10.31 10.90 24.05
CA GLU A 45 -9.79 10.71 25.40
C GLU A 45 -8.43 9.97 25.42
N LEU A 46 -7.89 9.58 24.26
CA LEU A 46 -6.56 8.97 24.20
C LEU A 46 -5.50 9.96 24.65
N SER A 47 -4.54 9.45 25.40
CA SER A 47 -3.43 10.20 25.97
C SER A 47 -2.11 9.46 25.77
N GLY A 48 -1.01 10.17 26.03
CA GLY A 48 0.35 9.66 25.93
C GLY A 48 1.19 10.49 24.96
N MET A 49 2.50 10.23 24.96
CA MET A 49 3.45 10.90 24.08
C MET A 49 4.03 9.90 23.09
N SER A 50 4.27 10.35 21.86
CA SER A 50 5.03 9.57 20.89
C SER A 50 6.49 9.47 21.35
N GLU A 51 7.14 8.35 21.08
CA GLU A 51 8.59 8.28 21.28
C GLU A 51 9.29 9.33 20.42
N MET A 52 10.31 10.00 20.98
CA MET A 52 10.97 11.19 20.43
C MET A 52 11.47 11.01 18.98
N PHE A 53 11.80 9.78 18.57
CA PHE A 53 12.34 9.46 17.25
C PHE A 53 11.31 8.90 16.27
N HIS A 54 10.08 8.64 16.71
CA HIS A 54 9.11 7.88 15.93
C HIS A 54 7.99 8.76 15.34
N PHE A 55 7.73 9.95 15.89
CA PHE A 55 6.68 10.88 15.44
C PHE A 55 5.32 10.20 15.18
N GLU A 56 5.04 9.10 15.89
CA GLU A 56 3.86 8.27 15.68
C GLU A 56 2.67 8.78 16.49
N LEU A 57 1.45 8.47 16.04
CA LEU A 57 0.26 8.65 16.87
C LEU A 57 0.35 7.77 18.14
N PRO A 58 0.27 8.36 19.35
CA PRO A 58 0.27 7.59 20.59
C PRO A 58 -0.85 6.56 20.60
N GLY A 59 -0.57 5.33 21.04
CA GLY A 59 -1.58 4.28 21.13
C GLY A 59 -2.08 3.73 19.79
N ARG A 60 -1.58 4.19 18.64
CA ARG A 60 -2.12 3.84 17.31
C ARG A 60 -2.20 2.34 17.02
N SER A 61 -1.29 1.55 17.58
CA SER A 61 -1.20 0.10 17.32
C SER A 61 -1.92 -0.76 18.35
N PHE A 62 -2.28 -0.22 19.52
CA PHE A 62 -2.72 -1.01 20.67
C PHE A 62 -3.92 -0.43 21.44
N ALA A 63 -4.33 0.81 21.14
CA ALA A 63 -5.50 1.40 21.76
C ALA A 63 -6.77 0.61 21.40
N GLU A 64 -7.50 0.20 22.44
CA GLU A 64 -8.74 -0.57 22.31
C GLU A 64 -9.77 0.03 21.33
N PRO A 65 -10.06 1.35 21.33
CA PRO A 65 -11.08 1.89 20.43
C PRO A 65 -10.68 1.78 18.96
N ILE A 66 -9.38 1.93 18.65
CA ILE A 66 -8.81 1.77 17.31
C ILE A 66 -8.94 0.32 16.86
N LEU A 67 -8.48 -0.62 17.67
CA LEU A 67 -8.56 -2.06 17.37
C LEU A 67 -10.01 -2.54 17.19
N LYS A 68 -10.96 -1.97 17.94
CA LYS A 68 -12.38 -2.28 17.77
C LYS A 68 -12.93 -1.78 16.44
N LEU A 69 -12.59 -0.57 16.02
CA LEU A 69 -12.98 -0.05 14.71
C LEU A 69 -12.37 -0.88 13.57
N GLU A 70 -11.10 -1.26 13.68
CA GLU A 70 -10.43 -2.13 12.70
C GLU A 70 -11.10 -3.49 12.54
N LYS A 71 -11.52 -4.10 13.67
CA LYS A 71 -12.27 -5.36 13.67
C LYS A 71 -13.63 -5.26 12.99
N MET A 72 -14.23 -4.06 12.95
CA MET A 72 -15.47 -3.83 12.22
C MET A 72 -15.26 -3.74 10.71
N ARG A 73 -14.02 -3.65 10.20
CA ARG A 73 -13.67 -3.69 8.77
C ARG A 73 -14.30 -2.55 7.95
N MET A 74 -14.27 -2.65 6.63
CA MET A 74 -14.63 -1.58 5.70
C MET A 74 -16.03 -0.98 5.89
N VAL A 75 -16.99 -1.71 6.48
CA VAL A 75 -18.35 -1.21 6.68
C VAL A 75 -18.43 0.02 7.58
N VAL A 76 -17.41 0.29 8.42
CA VAL A 76 -17.39 1.51 9.25
C VAL A 76 -16.82 2.74 8.55
N ILE A 77 -16.18 2.59 7.38
CA ILE A 77 -15.54 3.72 6.67
C ILE A 77 -16.54 4.88 6.45
N PRO A 78 -17.77 4.66 5.92
CA PRO A 78 -18.74 5.74 5.73
C PRO A 78 -19.08 6.50 7.01
N PHE A 79 -19.15 5.81 8.14
CA PHE A 79 -19.47 6.40 9.45
C PHE A 79 -18.27 7.11 10.08
N LEU A 80 -17.05 6.82 9.63
CA LEU A 80 -15.83 7.52 10.05
C LEU A 80 -15.60 8.81 9.26
N LEU A 81 -16.10 8.91 8.01
CA LEU A 81 -15.89 10.08 7.15
C LEU A 81 -16.24 11.43 7.81
N PRO A 82 -17.38 11.60 8.51
CA PRO A 82 -17.70 12.89 9.14
C PRO A 82 -16.66 13.33 10.18
N TYR A 83 -15.99 12.37 10.84
CA TYR A 83 -14.99 12.65 11.86
C TYR A 83 -13.63 13.07 11.28
N LEU A 84 -13.43 13.02 9.96
CA LEU A 84 -12.28 13.67 9.32
C LEU A 84 -12.33 15.21 9.45
N SER A 85 -13.52 15.78 9.69
CA SER A 85 -13.70 17.20 10.00
C SER A 85 -13.53 17.53 11.49
N ASP A 86 -13.28 16.54 12.34
CA ASP A 86 -13.07 16.75 13.77
C ASP A 86 -11.62 17.16 14.05
N THR A 87 -11.39 18.46 14.15
CA THR A 87 -10.08 19.05 14.46
C THR A 87 -9.87 19.27 15.96
N SER A 88 -10.70 18.68 16.84
CA SER A 88 -10.49 18.80 18.27
C SER A 88 -9.19 18.10 18.69
N GLU A 89 -8.50 18.70 19.66
CA GLU A 89 -7.30 18.12 20.26
C GLU A 89 -7.66 16.93 21.16
N THR A 90 -6.81 15.92 21.12
CA THR A 90 -6.81 14.79 22.06
C THR A 90 -5.90 15.11 23.25
N LEU A 91 -5.84 14.22 24.24
CA LEU A 91 -4.85 14.31 25.33
C LEU A 91 -3.49 13.71 24.93
N ALA A 92 -3.33 13.32 23.67
CA ALA A 92 -2.12 12.71 23.14
C ALA A 92 -1.23 13.77 22.47
N GLU A 93 0.08 13.61 22.64
CA GLU A 93 1.08 14.54 22.12
C GLU A 93 2.05 13.82 21.18
N ARG A 94 2.35 14.46 20.05
CA ARG A 94 3.44 14.03 19.18
C ARG A 94 4.69 14.86 19.47
N VAL A 95 5.79 14.14 19.65
CA VAL A 95 7.13 14.69 19.83
C VAL A 95 7.91 14.52 18.53
N HIS A 96 8.35 15.63 17.95
CA HIS A 96 9.30 15.64 16.85
C HIS A 96 10.72 15.40 17.36
N GLY A 97 11.60 14.87 16.50
CA GLY A 97 13.01 14.61 16.84
C GLY A 97 13.83 15.86 17.23
N ASN A 98 13.31 17.06 16.97
CA ASN A 98 13.87 18.34 17.42
C ASN A 98 13.31 18.83 18.77
N GLY A 99 12.52 18.01 19.46
CA GLY A 99 11.93 18.32 20.76
C GLY A 99 10.61 19.10 20.71
N HIS A 100 10.14 19.52 19.52
CA HIS A 100 8.84 20.18 19.41
C HIS A 100 7.69 19.20 19.70
N GLN A 101 6.74 19.66 20.49
CA GLN A 101 5.54 18.91 20.87
C GLN A 101 4.31 19.57 20.26
N ARG A 102 3.37 18.76 19.76
CA ARG A 102 2.03 19.22 19.37
C ARG A 102 0.96 18.25 19.85
N ALA A 103 -0.17 18.79 20.29
CA ALA A 103 -1.35 17.99 20.53
C ALA A 103 -1.79 17.31 19.23
N VAL A 104 -2.15 16.04 19.34
CA VAL A 104 -2.72 15.28 18.22
C VAL A 104 -4.20 15.63 18.11
N ILE A 105 -4.67 15.86 16.89
CA ILE A 105 -6.09 16.10 16.62
C ILE A 105 -6.82 14.82 16.21
N VAL A 106 -8.12 14.75 16.49
CA VAL A 106 -8.94 13.54 16.25
C VAL A 106 -8.87 13.07 14.80
N ASN A 107 -8.96 13.96 13.82
CA ASN A 107 -8.98 13.56 12.42
C ASN A 107 -7.70 12.85 11.96
N GLU A 108 -6.55 13.02 12.62
CA GLU A 108 -5.35 12.25 12.34
C GLU A 108 -5.53 10.77 12.71
N TYR A 109 -6.12 10.50 13.87
CA TYR A 109 -6.49 9.14 14.27
C TYR A 109 -7.51 8.54 13.30
N ILE A 110 -8.53 9.31 12.91
CA ILE A 110 -9.56 8.84 11.98
C ILE A 110 -8.96 8.49 10.62
N GLY A 111 -8.11 9.36 10.07
CA GLY A 111 -7.42 9.10 8.81
C GLY A 111 -6.52 7.86 8.88
N TYR A 112 -5.75 7.71 9.96
CA TYR A 112 -4.95 6.50 10.20
C TYR A 112 -5.80 5.24 10.27
N ILE A 113 -6.92 5.27 10.99
CA ILE A 113 -7.86 4.13 11.11
C ILE A 113 -8.43 3.78 9.75
N ILE A 114 -8.84 4.77 8.96
CA ILE A 114 -9.35 4.57 7.60
C ILE A 114 -8.29 3.88 6.73
N ASN A 115 -7.05 4.36 6.73
CA ASN A 115 -5.94 3.75 5.97
C ASN A 115 -5.76 2.27 6.36
N ARG A 116 -5.79 1.96 7.66
CA ARG A 116 -5.63 0.59 8.16
C ARG A 116 -6.80 -0.33 7.84
N ILE A 117 -8.02 0.18 7.91
CA ILE A 117 -9.22 -0.59 7.56
C ILE A 117 -9.25 -0.87 6.05
N ALA A 118 -8.89 0.13 5.26
CA ALA A 118 -8.81 0.02 3.80
C ALA A 118 -7.64 -0.87 3.34
N ASP A 119 -6.59 -0.96 4.16
CA ASP A 119 -5.26 -1.46 3.79
C ASP A 119 -4.73 -0.78 2.52
N HIS A 120 -4.93 0.54 2.47
CA HIS A 120 -4.64 1.40 1.34
C HIS A 120 -4.28 2.79 1.88
N THR A 121 -3.18 3.36 1.38
CA THR A 121 -2.74 4.69 1.80
C THR A 121 -3.38 5.73 0.89
N PHE A 122 -4.14 6.64 1.50
CA PHE A 122 -4.78 7.75 0.80
C PHE A 122 -3.88 8.98 0.78
N TYR A 123 -3.74 9.57 -0.40
CA TYR A 123 -3.01 10.81 -0.62
C TYR A 123 -3.91 11.80 -1.37
N LEU A 124 -3.95 13.05 -0.91
CA LEU A 124 -4.46 14.12 -1.77
C LEU A 124 -3.38 14.52 -2.77
N PRO A 125 -3.69 14.60 -4.08
CA PRO A 125 -2.76 15.16 -5.05
C PRO A 125 -2.29 16.56 -4.61
N GLY A 126 -0.98 16.79 -4.61
CA GLY A 126 -0.38 18.10 -4.39
C GLY A 126 -0.67 19.05 -5.55
N LYS A 127 -0.19 20.31 -5.45
CA LYS A 127 -0.22 21.26 -6.57
C LYS A 127 0.88 20.99 -7.62
N THR A 128 1.76 20.03 -7.35
CA THR A 128 2.93 19.66 -8.14
C THR A 128 2.86 18.16 -8.44
N ASP A 129 3.32 17.77 -9.64
CA ASP A 129 3.22 16.41 -10.20
C ASP A 129 4.15 15.38 -9.54
N GLU A 130 4.87 15.75 -8.48
CA GLU A 130 5.70 14.86 -7.68
C GLU A 130 5.07 14.63 -6.29
N ASP A 131 5.53 13.58 -5.62
CA ASP A 131 5.12 12.93 -4.36
C ASP A 131 4.80 13.80 -3.11
N ASP A 132 4.41 15.06 -3.28
CA ASP A 132 3.87 15.97 -2.26
C ASP A 132 2.41 15.65 -1.88
N GLY A 133 2.04 14.36 -1.96
CA GLY A 133 0.75 13.89 -1.54
C GLY A 133 0.58 14.18 -0.05
N ILE A 134 -0.43 14.96 0.33
CA ILE A 134 -0.72 15.15 1.76
C ILE A 134 -1.14 13.77 2.27
N SER A 135 -0.42 13.25 3.27
CA SER A 135 -0.76 11.99 3.93
C SER A 135 -1.67 12.26 5.13
N LEU A 136 -2.64 11.39 5.36
CA LEU A 136 -3.41 11.34 6.60
C LEU A 136 -2.52 10.83 7.74
N GLY A 137 -1.62 11.68 8.21
CA GLY A 137 -0.67 11.31 9.25
C GLY A 137 0.29 12.43 9.63
N ASP A 138 0.67 13.28 8.68
CA ASP A 138 1.65 14.33 8.94
C ASP A 138 0.99 15.69 8.73
N HIS A 139 0.92 16.47 9.81
CA HIS A 139 0.39 17.84 9.91
C HIS A 139 -1.13 18.03 10.04
N GLY A 140 -1.92 16.95 9.97
CA GLY A 140 -3.38 17.01 10.18
C GLY A 140 -4.13 17.74 9.06
N LEU A 141 -5.40 17.37 8.85
CA LEU A 141 -6.25 18.10 7.91
C LEU A 141 -6.81 19.34 8.61
N VAL A 142 -6.13 20.47 8.49
CA VAL A 142 -6.53 21.73 9.17
C VAL A 142 -7.39 22.64 8.30
N ASP A 143 -7.33 22.47 6.97
CA ASP A 143 -8.07 23.28 6.01
C ASP A 143 -9.34 22.55 5.54
N MET A 144 -10.47 23.26 5.51
CA MET A 144 -11.79 22.68 5.19
C MET A 144 -11.90 22.17 3.75
N ASP A 145 -11.22 22.79 2.79
CA ASP A 145 -11.24 22.34 1.40
C ASP A 145 -10.45 21.03 1.26
N ARG A 146 -9.29 20.93 1.93
CA ARG A 146 -8.52 19.68 2.01
C ARG A 146 -9.32 18.58 2.71
N ILE A 147 -9.98 18.88 3.84
CA ILE A 147 -10.84 17.91 4.54
C ILE A 147 -11.90 17.35 3.60
N ARG A 148 -12.63 18.22 2.88
CA ARG A 148 -13.69 17.80 1.95
C ARG A 148 -13.15 17.00 0.76
N ALA A 149 -12.00 17.40 0.23
CA ALA A 149 -11.34 16.66 -0.85
C ALA A 149 -10.94 15.25 -0.39
N PHE A 150 -10.38 15.10 0.82
CA PHE A 150 -10.07 13.79 1.38
C PHE A 150 -11.32 12.94 1.63
N GLN A 151 -12.37 13.52 2.23
CA GLN A 151 -13.64 12.82 2.45
C GLN A 151 -14.20 12.29 1.12
N THR A 152 -14.13 13.10 0.06
CA THR A 152 -14.56 12.72 -1.29
C THR A 152 -13.69 11.61 -1.87
N LEU A 153 -12.37 11.70 -1.73
CA LEU A 153 -11.42 10.67 -2.17
C LEU A 153 -11.71 9.33 -1.51
N VAL A 154 -11.82 9.30 -0.18
CA VAL A 154 -12.09 8.07 0.59
C VAL A 154 -13.49 7.53 0.26
N ALA A 155 -14.51 8.39 0.13
CA ALA A 155 -15.85 7.96 -0.24
C ALA A 155 -15.89 7.32 -1.63
N ASN A 156 -15.23 7.93 -2.62
CA ASN A 156 -15.14 7.40 -3.98
C ASN A 156 -14.41 6.06 -4.02
N TRP A 157 -13.28 5.97 -3.32
CA TRP A 157 -12.56 4.71 -3.17
C TRP A 157 -13.43 3.64 -2.50
N TYR A 158 -14.14 3.97 -1.42
CA TYR A 158 -15.03 3.04 -0.74
C TYR A 158 -16.13 2.54 -1.67
N GLN A 159 -16.82 3.42 -2.40
CA GLN A 159 -17.86 2.99 -3.35
C GLN A 159 -17.33 2.07 -4.44
N LYS A 160 -16.12 2.31 -4.95
CA LYS A 160 -15.46 1.45 -5.95
C LYS A 160 -15.06 0.08 -5.39
N ASN A 161 -14.81 -0.02 -4.08
CA ASN A 161 -14.12 -1.16 -3.47
C ASN A 161 -14.94 -1.94 -2.43
N LYS A 162 -16.11 -1.45 -2.00
CA LYS A 162 -16.92 -2.06 -0.93
C LYS A 162 -17.33 -3.51 -1.22
N ASP A 163 -17.53 -3.85 -2.49
CA ASP A 163 -17.97 -5.17 -2.93
C ASP A 163 -16.80 -6.06 -3.43
N LYS A 164 -15.57 -5.51 -3.45
CA LYS A 164 -14.37 -6.24 -3.87
C LYS A 164 -13.78 -7.04 -2.71
N SER A 165 -13.32 -8.24 -3.02
CA SER A 165 -12.46 -9.01 -2.11
C SER A 165 -11.15 -8.26 -1.85
N PHE A 166 -10.48 -8.62 -0.76
CA PHE A 166 -9.17 -8.06 -0.43
C PHE A 166 -8.17 -8.29 -1.57
N GLU A 167 -8.21 -9.48 -2.17
CA GLU A 167 -7.31 -9.84 -3.28
C GLU A 167 -7.55 -9.04 -4.56
N GLU A 168 -8.81 -8.74 -4.88
CA GLU A 168 -9.13 -7.87 -6.03
C GLU A 168 -8.61 -6.46 -5.81
N ARG A 169 -8.74 -5.91 -4.59
CA ARG A 169 -8.19 -4.59 -4.26
C ARG A 169 -6.68 -4.55 -4.39
N LYS A 170 -5.98 -5.60 -3.95
CA LYS A 170 -4.52 -5.68 -4.12
C LYS A 170 -4.07 -5.79 -5.57
N LEU A 171 -4.89 -6.36 -6.44
CA LEU A 171 -4.63 -6.36 -7.88
C LEU A 171 -4.85 -4.97 -8.49
N ASP A 172 -5.88 -4.25 -8.05
CA ASP A 172 -6.08 -2.84 -8.43
C ASP A 172 -4.91 -1.96 -7.96
N ASP A 173 -4.46 -2.14 -6.72
CA ASP A 173 -3.37 -1.37 -6.10
C ASP A 173 -2.04 -1.50 -6.87
N LEU A 174 -1.85 -2.58 -7.66
CA LEU A 174 -0.67 -2.76 -8.53
C LEU A 174 -0.53 -1.63 -9.58
N TYR A 175 -1.64 -0.99 -9.90
CA TYR A 175 -1.76 0.10 -10.87
C TYR A 175 -2.24 1.41 -10.22
N ASP A 176 -2.13 1.52 -8.91
CA ASP A 176 -2.50 2.73 -8.18
C ASP A 176 -1.67 3.95 -8.63
N GLY A 177 -2.21 5.16 -8.47
CA GLY A 177 -1.49 6.40 -8.78
C GLY A 177 -0.25 6.61 -7.90
N PHE A 178 -0.27 6.10 -6.66
CA PHE A 178 0.81 6.28 -5.69
C PHE A 178 1.70 5.05 -5.59
N HIS A 179 3.01 5.24 -5.68
CA HIS A 179 3.99 4.16 -5.65
C HIS A 179 3.93 3.34 -4.36
N THR A 180 3.62 3.97 -3.22
CA THR A 180 3.50 3.29 -1.91
C THR A 180 2.47 2.15 -1.96
N ASN A 181 1.31 2.38 -2.58
CA ASN A 181 0.29 1.35 -2.74
C ASN A 181 0.75 0.27 -3.74
N ARG A 182 1.41 0.66 -4.83
CA ARG A 182 1.96 -0.29 -5.83
C ARG A 182 3.00 -1.23 -5.22
N PHE A 183 3.90 -0.72 -4.39
CA PHE A 183 4.90 -1.53 -3.68
C PHE A 183 4.26 -2.46 -2.66
N ALA A 184 3.31 -1.96 -1.86
CA ALA A 184 2.56 -2.78 -0.91
C ALA A 184 1.81 -3.92 -1.61
N ALA A 185 1.22 -3.64 -2.77
CA ALA A 185 0.59 -4.65 -3.62
C ALA A 185 1.60 -5.70 -4.09
N CYS A 186 2.73 -5.29 -4.68
CA CYS A 186 3.78 -6.23 -5.12
C CYS A 186 4.23 -7.16 -3.99
N TYR A 187 4.50 -6.58 -2.82
CA TYR A 187 4.92 -7.32 -1.63
C TYR A 187 3.87 -8.38 -1.23
N TRP A 188 2.61 -7.96 -1.08
CA TRP A 188 1.53 -8.85 -0.66
C TRP A 188 1.28 -9.97 -1.68
N LEU A 189 1.25 -9.64 -2.97
CA LEU A 189 1.07 -10.61 -4.06
C LEU A 189 2.17 -11.66 -4.05
N GLY A 190 3.42 -11.26 -3.80
CA GLY A 190 4.55 -12.18 -3.64
C GLY A 190 4.45 -13.07 -2.41
N GLU A 191 4.14 -12.50 -1.24
CA GLU A 191 3.99 -13.25 0.02
C GLU A 191 2.85 -14.27 -0.02
N SER A 192 1.82 -14.02 -0.82
CA SER A 192 0.72 -14.98 -0.99
C SER A 192 1.18 -16.31 -1.63
N LYS A 193 2.29 -16.29 -2.39
CA LYS A 193 2.83 -17.44 -3.16
C LYS A 193 1.82 -18.11 -4.10
N ARG A 194 0.77 -17.39 -4.52
CA ARG A 194 -0.28 -17.94 -5.40
C ARG A 194 0.08 -17.73 -6.89
N GLU A 195 0.09 -18.80 -7.68
CA GLU A 195 0.42 -18.74 -9.12
C GLU A 195 -0.48 -17.78 -9.92
N LYS A 196 -1.74 -17.61 -9.51
CA LYS A 196 -2.69 -16.71 -10.19
C LYS A 196 -2.21 -15.24 -10.29
N TYR A 197 -1.29 -14.80 -9.42
CA TYR A 197 -0.74 -13.45 -9.44
C TYR A 197 0.52 -13.29 -10.30
N ARG A 198 1.05 -14.39 -10.84
CA ARG A 198 2.23 -14.35 -11.73
C ARG A 198 2.00 -13.44 -12.93
N LEU A 199 0.89 -13.63 -13.66
CA LEU A 199 0.62 -12.88 -14.89
C LEU A 199 0.41 -11.37 -14.65
N PRO A 200 -0.37 -10.93 -13.64
CA PRO A 200 -0.44 -9.52 -13.27
C PRO A 200 0.93 -8.86 -13.03
N LEU A 201 1.81 -9.50 -12.24
CA LEU A 201 3.16 -8.99 -11.97
C LEU A 201 4.03 -8.94 -13.24
N GLU A 202 3.97 -9.98 -14.08
CA GLU A 202 4.68 -9.97 -15.37
C GLU A 202 4.18 -8.86 -16.30
N ASN A 203 2.88 -8.57 -16.30
CA ASN A 203 2.31 -7.51 -17.12
C ASN A 203 2.70 -6.13 -16.62
N LYS A 204 2.70 -5.91 -15.30
CA LYS A 204 3.22 -4.68 -14.70
C LYS A 204 4.68 -4.42 -15.11
N ILE A 205 5.55 -5.43 -15.04
CA ILE A 205 6.95 -5.30 -15.52
C ILE A 205 7.00 -4.91 -17.00
N LYS A 206 6.18 -5.54 -17.86
CA LYS A 206 6.13 -5.21 -19.30
C LYS A 206 5.67 -3.78 -19.56
N GLU A 207 4.78 -3.23 -18.74
CA GLU A 207 4.36 -1.84 -18.84
C GLU A 207 5.45 -0.88 -18.39
N LEU A 208 6.11 -1.17 -17.27
CA LEU A 208 7.25 -0.38 -16.79
C LEU A 208 8.34 -0.30 -17.87
N PHE A 209 8.59 -1.37 -18.62
CA PHE A 209 9.54 -1.34 -19.74
C PHE A 209 9.19 -0.36 -20.88
N LYS A 210 7.93 0.10 -21.01
CA LYS A 210 7.50 0.98 -22.11
C LYS A 210 7.67 2.47 -21.83
N GLY A 211 7.82 2.88 -20.57
CA GLY A 211 8.04 4.29 -20.21
C GLY A 211 9.50 4.72 -20.31
N ASP A 212 9.78 6.00 -20.14
CA ASP A 212 11.15 6.50 -19.88
C ASP A 212 11.69 5.91 -18.56
N SER A 213 13.01 5.82 -18.41
CA SER A 213 13.64 5.24 -17.20
C SER A 213 13.79 6.32 -16.13
N ASP A 214 13.26 6.05 -14.94
CA ASP A 214 13.54 6.77 -13.69
C ASP A 214 13.78 5.73 -12.56
N THR A 215 14.37 6.15 -11.44
CA THR A 215 14.69 5.23 -10.33
C THR A 215 13.47 4.55 -9.74
N LEU A 216 12.35 5.28 -9.64
CA LEU A 216 11.14 4.76 -9.03
C LEU A 216 10.57 3.59 -9.83
N LYS A 217 10.61 3.69 -11.15
CA LYS A 217 10.25 2.62 -12.07
C LYS A 217 11.14 1.39 -11.91
N ASP A 218 12.45 1.57 -11.77
CA ASP A 218 13.39 0.45 -11.61
C ASP A 218 13.14 -0.27 -10.27
N SER A 219 12.94 0.47 -9.18
CA SER A 219 12.53 -0.09 -7.90
C SER A 219 11.21 -0.85 -8.01
N GLU A 220 10.21 -0.33 -8.73
CA GLU A 220 8.93 -1.03 -8.97
C GLU A 220 9.12 -2.34 -9.76
N MET A 221 10.00 -2.36 -10.76
CA MET A 221 10.34 -3.58 -11.47
C MET A 221 10.98 -4.61 -10.52
N VAL A 222 11.87 -4.18 -9.64
CA VAL A 222 12.51 -5.03 -8.63
C VAL A 222 11.49 -5.58 -7.64
N GLY A 223 10.53 -4.76 -7.20
CA GLY A 223 9.41 -5.19 -6.36
C GLY A 223 8.61 -6.31 -7.02
N CYS A 224 8.24 -6.14 -8.30
CA CYS A 224 7.54 -7.17 -9.08
C CYS A 224 8.40 -8.42 -9.27
N ALA A 225 9.69 -8.27 -9.60
CA ALA A 225 10.63 -9.37 -9.81
C ALA A 225 10.81 -10.22 -8.55
N THR A 226 10.97 -9.57 -7.41
CA THR A 226 11.07 -10.21 -6.09
C THR A 226 9.80 -10.98 -5.76
N ALA A 227 8.63 -10.40 -6.03
CA ALA A 227 7.35 -11.07 -5.85
C ALA A 227 7.21 -12.32 -6.73
N LEU A 228 7.63 -12.25 -8.01
CA LEU A 228 7.68 -13.41 -8.90
C LEU A 228 8.65 -14.50 -8.40
N GLY A 229 9.80 -14.10 -7.85
CA GLY A 229 10.75 -15.01 -7.20
C GLY A 229 10.15 -15.73 -5.99
N LYS A 230 9.34 -15.04 -5.17
CA LYS A 230 8.60 -15.64 -4.04
C LYS A 230 7.51 -16.61 -4.49
N ILE A 231 6.82 -16.30 -5.60
CA ILE A 231 5.84 -17.21 -6.22
C ILE A 231 6.52 -18.48 -6.76
N GLY A 232 7.78 -18.39 -7.20
CA GLY A 232 8.61 -19.56 -7.51
C GLY A 232 8.29 -20.26 -8.83
N ASN A 233 7.52 -19.63 -9.72
CA ASN A 233 7.13 -20.25 -10.99
C ASN A 233 8.20 -20.03 -12.07
N PRO A 234 8.82 -21.10 -12.63
CA PRO A 234 9.92 -20.96 -13.58
C PRO A 234 9.53 -20.31 -14.91
N LYS A 235 8.24 -20.24 -15.25
CA LYS A 235 7.77 -19.53 -16.46
C LYS A 235 8.13 -18.04 -16.45
N SER A 236 8.31 -17.45 -15.27
CA SER A 236 8.71 -16.05 -15.11
C SER A 236 10.18 -15.78 -15.42
N ALA A 237 11.02 -16.81 -15.56
CA ALA A 237 12.47 -16.63 -15.72
C ALA A 237 12.83 -15.75 -16.93
N LYS A 238 12.08 -15.83 -18.03
CA LYS A 238 12.31 -14.99 -19.21
C LYS A 238 12.14 -13.49 -18.90
N ILE A 239 11.12 -13.10 -18.12
CA ILE A 239 10.92 -11.69 -17.79
C ILE A 239 11.95 -11.23 -16.75
N LEU A 240 12.32 -12.10 -15.80
CA LEU A 240 13.32 -11.76 -14.78
C LEU A 240 14.71 -11.55 -15.39
N ARG A 241 15.09 -12.32 -16.42
CA ARG A 241 16.31 -12.07 -17.20
C ARG A 241 16.31 -10.69 -17.84
N LYS A 242 15.16 -10.26 -18.36
CA LYS A 242 15.05 -8.91 -18.96
C LYS A 242 15.27 -7.82 -17.90
N VAL A 243 14.66 -7.96 -16.72
CA VAL A 243 14.86 -7.01 -15.61
C VAL A 243 16.31 -7.03 -15.15
N ALA A 244 16.90 -8.21 -14.94
CA ALA A 244 18.30 -8.35 -14.54
C ALA A 244 19.24 -7.67 -15.55
N ASN A 245 19.01 -7.87 -16.84
CA ASN A 245 19.80 -7.22 -17.88
C ASN A 245 19.62 -5.71 -17.88
N HIS A 246 18.38 -5.22 -17.80
CA HIS A 246 18.06 -3.78 -17.71
C HIS A 246 18.86 -3.10 -16.58
N LEU A 247 18.76 -3.62 -15.35
CA LEU A 247 19.49 -3.08 -14.20
C LEU A 247 21.02 -3.25 -14.30
N SER A 248 21.49 -4.23 -15.07
CA SER A 248 22.91 -4.44 -15.33
C SER A 248 23.46 -3.46 -16.37
N TYR A 249 22.62 -2.96 -17.29
CA TYR A 249 23.06 -2.03 -18.34
C TYR A 249 23.34 -0.64 -17.80
N ASP A 250 22.61 -0.20 -16.78
CA ASP A 250 22.91 1.04 -16.05
C ASP A 250 24.24 0.95 -15.30
N TYR A 251 24.65 -0.24 -14.84
CA TYR A 251 26.03 -0.49 -14.40
C TYR A 251 27.05 -0.46 -15.54
N SER A 252 26.63 -0.75 -16.79
CA SER A 252 27.53 -1.03 -17.91
C SER A 252 28.07 0.20 -18.66
N GLY A 253 27.71 1.41 -18.24
CA GLY A 253 28.36 2.64 -18.67
C GLY A 253 28.27 2.99 -20.16
N ARG A 254 27.37 2.37 -20.94
CA ARG A 254 27.18 2.75 -22.35
C ARG A 254 26.02 3.73 -22.49
N GLU A 255 26.38 5.00 -22.30
CA GLU A 255 25.64 6.19 -22.75
C GLU A 255 24.20 6.34 -22.24
N ARG A 256 24.04 6.35 -20.91
CA ARG A 256 23.14 7.30 -20.26
C ARG A 256 23.80 7.91 -19.01
N VAL A 257 24.43 9.05 -19.26
CA VAL A 257 24.30 10.29 -18.46
C VAL A 257 24.90 10.27 -17.04
N ARG A 258 26.04 10.97 -16.91
CA ARG A 258 26.40 11.79 -15.75
C ARG A 258 25.12 12.28 -15.03
N TRP A 259 24.98 11.98 -13.74
CA TRP A 259 24.00 12.47 -12.73
C TRP A 259 23.03 11.39 -12.16
N ASN A 260 23.32 11.01 -10.92
CA ASN A 260 22.44 10.59 -9.81
C ASN A 260 21.79 9.20 -9.73
N HIS A 261 21.74 8.34 -10.73
CA HIS A 261 20.98 7.07 -10.64
C HIS A 261 21.79 5.84 -11.04
N THR A 262 22.79 5.48 -10.22
CA THR A 262 23.31 4.11 -10.22
C THR A 262 22.23 3.20 -9.61
N PRO A 263 21.78 2.12 -10.27
CA PRO A 263 20.86 1.18 -9.65
C PRO A 263 21.48 0.68 -8.35
N ASN A 264 20.68 0.66 -7.30
CA ASN A 264 21.16 0.23 -5.99
C ASN A 264 21.69 -1.22 -6.11
N ILE A 265 22.90 -1.48 -5.62
CA ILE A 265 23.51 -2.84 -5.59
C ILE A 265 22.50 -3.85 -5.03
N TYR A 266 21.77 -3.46 -4.00
CA TYR A 266 20.74 -4.27 -3.38
C TYR A 266 19.65 -4.73 -4.37
N GLU A 267 19.20 -3.82 -5.25
CA GLU A 267 18.16 -4.10 -6.24
C GLU A 267 18.64 -5.06 -7.32
N LEU A 268 19.87 -4.84 -7.82
CA LEU A 268 20.52 -5.74 -8.77
C LEU A 268 20.60 -7.17 -8.20
N PHE A 269 21.06 -7.31 -6.95
CA PHE A 269 21.16 -8.60 -6.29
C PHE A 269 19.79 -9.22 -6.01
N SER A 270 18.77 -8.43 -5.68
CA SER A 270 17.40 -8.91 -5.43
C SER A 270 16.79 -9.58 -6.66
N VAL A 271 16.99 -9.01 -7.85
CA VAL A 271 16.49 -9.60 -9.10
C VAL A 271 17.25 -10.89 -9.46
N HIS A 272 18.57 -10.93 -9.22
CA HIS A 272 19.37 -12.14 -9.40
C HIS A 272 19.01 -13.24 -8.40
N GLU A 273 18.67 -12.89 -7.15
CA GLU A 273 18.14 -13.84 -6.17
C GLU A 273 16.78 -14.38 -6.62
N ALA A 274 15.91 -13.53 -7.16
CA ALA A 274 14.64 -13.96 -7.73
C ALA A 274 14.83 -14.98 -8.86
N LEU A 275 15.80 -14.75 -9.77
CA LEU A 275 16.19 -15.74 -10.79
C LEU A 275 16.73 -17.04 -10.16
N ALA A 276 17.55 -16.95 -9.11
CA ALA A 276 18.05 -18.12 -8.40
C ALA A 276 16.92 -18.96 -7.79
N LYS A 277 15.91 -18.31 -7.19
CA LYS A 277 14.69 -18.96 -6.66
C LYS A 277 13.88 -19.68 -7.73
N LEU A 278 13.99 -19.28 -8.99
CA LEU A 278 13.37 -19.97 -10.14
C LEU A 278 14.24 -21.12 -10.71
N GLY A 279 15.33 -21.49 -10.03
CA GLY A 279 16.23 -22.57 -10.45
C GLY A 279 17.42 -22.12 -11.30
N HIS A 280 17.64 -20.81 -11.48
CA HIS A 280 18.71 -20.26 -12.33
C HIS A 280 19.92 -19.73 -11.53
N LYS A 281 20.25 -20.34 -10.39
CA LYS A 281 21.36 -19.91 -9.51
C LYS A 281 22.71 -19.81 -10.23
N LYS A 282 23.07 -20.83 -11.04
CA LYS A 282 24.35 -20.85 -11.76
C LYS A 282 24.44 -19.68 -12.73
N GLU A 283 23.37 -19.43 -13.49
CA GLU A 283 23.26 -18.32 -14.42
C GLU A 283 23.41 -16.97 -13.70
N ALA A 284 22.66 -16.79 -12.60
CA ALA A 284 22.72 -15.57 -11.80
C ALA A 284 24.13 -15.29 -11.25
N LEU A 285 24.81 -16.32 -10.73
CA LEU A 285 26.17 -16.19 -10.22
C LEU A 285 27.21 -15.89 -11.31
N VAL A 286 27.09 -16.52 -12.50
CA VAL A 286 27.97 -16.19 -13.64
C VAL A 286 27.83 -14.72 -13.98
N ARG A 287 26.59 -14.22 -14.11
CA ARG A 287 26.33 -12.83 -14.47
C ARG A 287 26.87 -11.84 -13.44
N LEU A 288 26.67 -12.10 -12.15
CA LEU A 288 27.21 -11.25 -11.08
C LEU A 288 28.75 -11.26 -11.04
N ASN A 289 29.41 -12.38 -11.39
CA ASN A 289 30.87 -12.43 -11.48
C ASN A 289 31.40 -11.71 -12.74
N GLU A 290 30.66 -11.69 -13.85
CA GLU A 290 30.96 -10.85 -15.01
C GLU A 290 30.91 -9.38 -14.63
N LEU A 291 29.82 -8.93 -13.97
CA LEU A 291 29.70 -7.55 -13.49
C LEU A 291 30.81 -7.17 -12.51
N LYS A 292 31.22 -8.10 -11.63
CA LYS A 292 32.39 -7.90 -10.77
C LYS A 292 33.64 -7.62 -11.60
N LYS A 293 33.91 -8.42 -12.63
CA LYS A 293 35.10 -8.29 -13.46
C LYS A 293 35.08 -6.97 -14.23
N ASP A 294 33.92 -6.60 -14.74
CA ASP A 294 33.79 -5.49 -15.67
C ASP A 294 33.73 -4.13 -14.95
N TYR A 295 33.21 -4.06 -13.71
CA TYR A 295 32.86 -2.78 -13.06
C TYR A 295 33.34 -2.59 -11.63
N LEU A 296 33.81 -3.63 -10.93
CA LEU A 296 34.15 -3.47 -9.51
C LEU A 296 35.20 -2.38 -9.28
N GLU A 297 36.23 -2.30 -10.13
CA GLU A 297 37.30 -1.30 -10.01
C GLU A 297 36.83 0.14 -10.29
N GLU A 298 35.69 0.30 -10.98
CA GLU A 298 35.10 1.60 -11.31
C GLU A 298 34.18 2.14 -10.19
N MET A 299 33.79 1.28 -9.24
CA MET A 299 32.96 1.66 -8.10
C MET A 299 33.80 2.37 -7.01
N ASP A 300 33.20 3.25 -6.22
CA ASP A 300 33.83 3.76 -5.00
C ASP A 300 34.02 2.66 -3.94
N GLY A 301 34.88 2.92 -2.94
CA GLY A 301 35.28 1.91 -1.97
C GLY A 301 34.14 1.32 -1.13
N ASP A 302 33.10 2.10 -0.83
CA ASP A 302 31.94 1.63 -0.07
C ASP A 302 31.07 0.72 -0.94
N ASN A 303 30.79 1.13 -2.18
CA ASN A 303 30.06 0.34 -3.16
C ASN A 303 30.79 -0.96 -3.53
N GLN A 304 32.12 -0.94 -3.65
CA GLN A 304 32.92 -2.16 -3.84
C GLN A 304 32.72 -3.16 -2.70
N LYS A 305 32.81 -2.68 -1.47
CA LYS A 305 32.66 -3.51 -0.27
C LYS A 305 31.26 -4.11 -0.21
N GLU A 306 30.23 -3.31 -0.48
CA GLU A 306 28.85 -3.77 -0.51
C GLU A 306 28.63 -4.81 -1.62
N PHE A 307 29.14 -4.58 -2.83
CA PHE A 307 29.03 -5.52 -3.94
C PHE A 307 29.66 -6.88 -3.59
N LEU A 308 30.89 -6.88 -3.06
CA LEU A 308 31.60 -8.10 -2.68
C LEU A 308 30.89 -8.86 -1.56
N GLU A 309 30.34 -8.16 -0.57
CA GLU A 309 29.60 -8.78 0.52
C GLU A 309 28.29 -9.41 0.01
N ASN A 310 27.55 -8.73 -0.85
CA ASN A 310 26.36 -9.29 -1.49
C ASN A 310 26.69 -10.48 -2.40
N LEU A 311 27.80 -10.43 -3.16
CA LEU A 311 28.28 -11.55 -3.96
C LEU A 311 28.65 -12.77 -3.11
N ARG A 312 29.26 -12.54 -1.94
CA ARG A 312 29.56 -13.60 -0.98
C ARG A 312 28.29 -14.25 -0.44
N LYS A 313 27.26 -13.46 -0.12
CA LYS A 313 25.94 -13.97 0.27
C LYS A 313 25.29 -14.75 -0.86
N ALA A 314 25.37 -14.27 -2.09
CA ALA A 314 24.76 -14.90 -3.27
C ALA A 314 25.26 -16.33 -3.55
N LYS A 315 26.52 -16.63 -3.22
CA LYS A 315 27.05 -18.00 -3.34
C LYS A 315 26.26 -19.03 -2.51
N LYS A 316 25.57 -18.57 -1.45
CA LYS A 316 24.76 -19.41 -0.55
C LYS A 316 23.29 -19.56 -0.93
N TRP A 317 22.83 -18.91 -2.01
CA TRP A 317 21.46 -19.05 -2.51
C TRP A 317 21.07 -20.49 -2.83
#